data_AF-A0A0N8RFS3-F1
#
_entry.id   AF-A0A0N8RFS3-F1
#
_cell.length_a   1.000
_cell.length_b   1.000
_cell.length_c   1.000
_cell.angle_alpha   90.00
_cell.angle_beta   90.00
_cell.angle_gamma   90.00
#
_symmetry.space_group_name_H-M   'P 1'
#
loop_
_entity.id
_entity.type
_entity.pdbx_description
1 polymer ?
#
loop_
_entity_poly.entity_id
_entity_poly.type
_entity_poly.pdbx_seq_one_letter_code
_entity_poly.pdbx_strand_id
1 'polypeptide(L)'
;MLLEPLLAVSIKNIAKMKSGSQPYMRCLEDGLAHEFLAKVINLEKSLVVVGAFIIELDDPLPGDISLGDMISFSCGRIDVIS
;
A
#
# COMPACT_ATOMS: atom_id res chain seq x y z
N MET A 1 -6.94 10.08 -14.23
CA MET A 1 -6.58 9.91 -12.80
C MET A 1 -7.74 9.20 -12.15
N LEU A 2 -7.52 8.03 -11.56
CA LEU A 2 -8.52 7.41 -10.68
C LEU A 2 -8.64 8.33 -9.45
N LEU A 3 -9.84 8.87 -9.20
CA LEU A 3 -10.10 9.70 -8.03
C LEU A 3 -10.27 8.85 -6.75
N GLU A 4 -10.58 7.57 -6.93
CA GLU A 4 -10.91 6.65 -5.85
C GLU A 4 -9.73 5.73 -5.53
N PRO A 5 -9.53 5.38 -4.25
CA PRO A 5 -8.48 4.47 -3.85
C PRO A 5 -8.74 3.07 -4.42
N LEU A 6 -7.67 2.35 -4.75
CA LEU A 6 -7.72 0.92 -5.01
C LEU A 6 -7.68 0.17 -3.67
N LEU A 7 -8.37 -0.96 -3.55
CA LEU A 7 -8.33 -1.78 -2.35
C LEU A 7 -7.27 -2.88 -2.47
N ALA A 8 -6.28 -2.89 -1.57
CA ALA A 8 -5.35 -4.00 -1.43
C ALA A 8 -5.94 -5.04 -0.49
N VAL A 9 -6.23 -6.24 -1.01
CA VAL A 9 -6.91 -7.31 -0.28
C VAL A 9 -5.90 -8.38 0.17
N SER A 10 -6.10 -8.89 1.38
CA SER A 10 -5.25 -9.87 2.07
C SER A 10 -3.82 -9.35 2.23
N ILE A 11 -3.66 -8.16 2.83
CA ILE A 11 -2.33 -7.59 3.03
C ILE A 11 -1.49 -8.41 4.03
N LYS A 12 -0.17 -8.43 3.81
CA LYS A 12 0.79 -9.17 4.62
C LYS A 12 2.11 -8.41 4.74
N ASN A 13 2.86 -8.76 5.78
CA ASN A 13 4.26 -8.37 5.97
C ASN A 13 4.50 -6.85 5.92
N ILE A 14 3.61 -6.06 6.54
CA ILE A 14 3.81 -4.62 6.66
C ILE A 14 5.09 -4.36 7.45
N ALA A 15 6.03 -3.65 6.84
CA ALA A 15 7.29 -3.26 7.46
C ALA A 15 7.65 -1.82 7.11
N LYS A 16 8.16 -1.08 8.11
CA LYS A 16 8.66 0.28 7.93
C LYS A 16 10.02 0.26 7.25
N MET A 17 10.17 1.07 6.21
CA MET A 17 11.38 1.16 5.39
C MET A 17 12.16 2.44 5.67
N LYS A 18 13.47 2.41 5.41
CA LYS A 18 14.33 3.59 5.55
C LYS A 18 13.92 4.69 4.57
N SER A 19 14.03 5.94 5.03
CA SER A 19 13.79 7.12 4.20
C SER A 19 14.69 7.12 2.96
N GLY A 20 14.15 7.61 1.84
CA GLY A 20 14.85 7.74 0.55
C GLY A 20 14.62 6.59 -0.44
N SER A 21 13.91 5.54 -0.04
CA SER A 21 13.53 4.44 -0.95
C SER A 21 12.47 4.92 -1.95
N GLN A 22 12.63 4.57 -3.23
CA GLN A 22 11.67 4.97 -4.28
C GLN A 22 10.41 4.09 -4.23
N PRO A 23 9.20 4.66 -4.27
CA PRO A 23 7.97 3.88 -4.29
C PRO A 23 7.90 2.96 -5.51
N TYR A 24 7.39 1.75 -5.32
CA TYR A 24 7.16 0.82 -6.43
C TYR A 24 5.94 -0.06 -6.16
N MET A 25 5.43 -0.61 -7.25
CA MET A 25 4.41 -1.65 -7.28
C MET A 25 4.91 -2.73 -8.24
N ARG A 26 4.95 -3.98 -7.78
CA ARG A 26 5.44 -5.13 -8.56
C ARG A 26 4.40 -6.24 -8.51
N CYS A 27 3.95 -6.68 -9.69
CA CYS A 27 3.14 -7.89 -9.81
C CYS A 27 4.00 -9.13 -9.51
N LEU A 28 3.45 -10.06 -8.74
CA LEU A 28 4.05 -11.36 -8.44
C LEU A 28 3.59 -12.41 -9.47
N GLU A 29 4.22 -13.58 -9.47
CA GLU A 29 4.11 -14.58 -10.55
C GLU A 29 2.69 -15.12 -10.81
N ASP A 30 1.78 -15.02 -9.82
CA ASP A 30 0.38 -15.46 -9.94
C ASP A 30 -0.54 -14.45 -10.66
N GLY A 31 -0.02 -13.27 -11.02
CA GLY A 31 -0.73 -12.24 -11.78
C GLY A 31 -1.75 -11.41 -10.99
N LEU A 32 -2.06 -11.80 -9.75
CA LEU A 32 -3.00 -11.10 -8.88
C LEU A 32 -2.29 -10.46 -7.69
N ALA A 33 -1.32 -11.15 -7.10
CA ALA A 33 -0.62 -10.67 -5.93
C ALA A 33 0.41 -9.60 -6.31
N HIS A 34 0.61 -8.66 -5.40
CA HIS A 34 1.50 -7.53 -5.61
C HIS A 34 2.36 -7.28 -4.38
N GLU A 35 3.59 -6.82 -4.62
CA GLU A 35 4.47 -6.24 -3.61
C GLU A 35 4.54 -4.73 -3.83
N PHE A 36 4.50 -4.00 -2.72
CA PHE A 36 4.50 -2.55 -2.69
C PHE A 36 5.60 -2.00 -1.83
N LEU A 37 6.09 -0.84 -2.24
CA LEU A 37 6.74 0.13 -1.38
C LEU A 37 6.00 1.46 -1.57
N ALA A 38 5.34 1.94 -0.54
CA ALA A 38 4.41 3.06 -0.62
C ALA A 38 4.56 4.01 0.58
N LYS A 39 4.16 5.26 0.39
CA LYS A 39 4.18 6.27 1.45
C LYS A 39 2.82 6.34 2.14
N VAL A 40 2.80 6.38 3.47
CA VAL A 40 1.58 6.55 4.26
C VAL A 40 1.05 7.98 4.12
N ILE A 41 -0.21 8.13 3.72
CA ILE A 41 -0.88 9.43 3.54
C ILE A 41 -2.12 9.63 4.43
N ASN A 42 -2.66 8.56 5.02
CA ASN A 42 -3.73 8.64 6.01
C ASN A 42 -3.68 7.43 6.95
N LEU A 43 -3.59 7.67 8.27
CA LEU A 43 -3.54 6.59 9.27
C LEU A 43 -4.93 6.05 9.61
N GLU A 44 -5.94 6.90 9.70
CA GLU A 44 -7.30 6.52 10.09
C GLU A 44 -7.98 5.62 9.05
N LYS A 45 -7.70 5.88 7.77
CA LYS A 45 -8.23 5.11 6.63
C LYS A 45 -7.22 4.12 6.05
N SER A 46 -6.07 3.93 6.68
CA SER A 46 -4.97 3.10 6.17
C SER A 46 -4.65 3.35 4.69
N LEU A 47 -4.50 4.63 4.30
CA LEU A 47 -4.19 4.99 2.91
C LEU A 47 -2.70 5.17 2.70
N VAL A 48 -2.21 4.60 1.59
CA VAL A 48 -0.86 4.78 1.09
C VAL A 48 -0.86 5.27 -0.35
N VAL A 49 0.25 5.88 -0.78
CA VAL A 49 0.45 6.33 -2.15
C VAL A 49 1.66 5.65 -2.77
N VAL A 50 1.49 5.16 -3.99
CA VAL A 50 2.54 4.59 -4.84
C VAL A 50 2.44 5.19 -6.24
N GLY A 51 3.40 6.04 -6.59
CA GLY A 51 3.34 6.81 -7.83
C GLY A 51 2.06 7.67 -7.90
N ALA A 52 1.19 7.37 -8.86
CA ALA A 52 -0.07 8.07 -9.09
C ALA A 52 -1.30 7.38 -8.46
N PHE A 53 -1.13 6.26 -7.77
CA PHE A 53 -2.22 5.48 -7.18
C PHE A 53 -2.30 5.69 -5.69
N ILE A 54 -3.53 5.87 -5.20
CA ILE A 54 -3.86 5.77 -3.77
C ILE A 54 -4.37 4.35 -3.53
N ILE A 55 -3.83 3.69 -2.51
CA ILE A 55 -4.19 2.34 -2.12
C ILE A 55 -4.74 2.39 -0.70
N GLU A 56 -5.92 1.81 -0.50
CA GLU A 56 -6.51 1.51 0.80
C GLU A 56 -6.09 0.09 1.20
N LEU A 57 -5.63 -0.06 2.44
CA LEU A 57 -5.25 -1.35 2.99
C LEU A 57 -6.45 -1.96 3.74
N ASP A 58 -6.71 -3.25 3.51
CA ASP A 58 -7.85 -3.95 4.13
C ASP A 58 -7.69 -4.27 5.63
N ASP A 59 -6.50 -4.05 6.18
CA ASP A 59 -6.19 -4.12 7.61
C ASP A 59 -5.59 -2.79 8.13
N PRO A 60 -5.74 -2.49 9.43
CA PRO A 60 -5.17 -1.29 10.05
C PRO A 60 -3.63 -1.29 10.04
N LEU A 61 -3.04 -0.10 9.93
CA LEU A 61 -1.59 0.07 10.06
C LEU A 61 -1.09 -0.24 11.49
N PRO A 62 0.06 -0.93 11.63
CA PRO A 62 0.76 -1.06 12.91
C PRO A 62 1.00 0.27 13.64
N GLY A 63 0.91 0.26 14.97
CA GLY A 63 0.94 1.49 15.79
C GLY A 63 2.27 2.26 15.81
N ASP A 64 3.37 1.68 15.31
CA ASP A 64 4.68 2.32 15.17
C ASP A 64 4.87 3.03 13.81
N ILE A 65 3.87 2.95 12.94
CA ILE A 65 3.83 3.64 11.64
C ILE A 65 3.20 5.02 11.80
N SER A 66 3.84 6.02 11.21
CA SER A 66 3.46 7.42 11.23
C SER A 66 3.14 7.94 9.84
N LEU A 67 2.39 9.05 9.80
CA LEU A 67 2.10 9.75 8.55
C LEU A 67 3.41 10.13 7.84
N GLY A 68 3.50 9.78 6.56
CA GLY A 68 4.67 10.05 5.72
C GLY A 68 5.77 8.99 5.75
N ASP A 69 5.65 7.95 6.59
CA ASP A 69 6.56 6.81 6.56
C ASP A 69 6.46 6.05 5.23
N MET A 70 7.58 5.48 4.80
CA MET A 70 7.61 4.49 3.73
C MET A 70 7.40 3.10 4.32
N ILE A 71 6.47 2.33 3.76
CA ILE A 71 6.19 0.97 4.18
C ILE A 71 6.28 0.01 3.01
N SER A 72 6.82 -1.18 3.24
CA SER A 72 6.70 -2.31 2.33
C SER A 72 5.60 -3.24 2.80
N PHE A 73 4.82 -3.79 1.87
CA PHE A 73 3.82 -4.81 2.14
C PHE A 73 3.55 -5.61 0.87
N SER A 74 2.88 -6.75 1.01
CA SER A 74 2.30 -7.47 -0.12
C SER A 74 0.79 -7.63 0.06
N CYS A 75 0.07 -7.86 -1.03
CA CYS A 75 -1.35 -8.20 -1.01
C CYS A 75 -1.62 -9.39 -1.95
N GLY A 76 -2.73 -10.09 -1.74
CA GLY A 76 -3.16 -11.19 -2.60
C GLY A 76 -3.82 -10.71 -3.90
N ARG A 77 -4.48 -9.55 -3.88
CA ARG A 77 -5.03 -8.90 -5.08
C ARG A 77 -5.28 -7.40 -4.85
N ILE A 78 -5.55 -6.71 -5.95
CA ILE A 78 -5.99 -5.31 -5.95
C ILE A 78 -7.35 -5.23 -6.62
N ASP A 79 -8.32 -4.68 -5.91
CA ASP A 79 -9.67 -4.49 -6.41
C ASP A 79 -9.91 -3.01 -6.72
N VAL A 80 -10.62 -2.74 -7.81
CA VAL A 80 -11.19 -1.41 -8.07
C VAL A 80 -12.51 -1.36 -7.32
N ILE A 81 -12.64 -0.40 -6.41
CA ILE A 81 -13.88 -0.11 -5.70
C ILE A 81 -14.49 1.16 -6.32
N SER A 82 -15.78 1.09 -6.66
CA SER A 82 -16.61 2.19 -7.20
C SER A 82 -17.87 2.36 -6.34
#